data_AF-A0A8C4Q6L0-F1
#
_entry.id   AF-A0A8C4Q6L0-F1
#
_cell.length_a   1.000
_cell.length_b   1.000
_cell.length_c   1.000
_cell.angle_alpha   90.00
_cell.angle_beta   90.00
_cell.angle_gamma   90.00
#
_symmetry.space_group_name_H-M   'P 1'
#
loop_
_entity.id
_entity.type
_entity.pdbx_description
1 polymer ?
#
loop_
_entity_poly.entity_id
_entity_poly.type
_entity_poly.pdbx_seq_one_letter_code
_entity_poly.pdbx_strand_id
1 'polypeptide(L)'
;MAFQPLYGSNGAVGYGATVCNASPAGPPGMDPGMHTLPTAPPNFPGNVVGYEGTVIDSGHNIPPPPVAPQPFEPSPQTQEWRIPALSEEEGKEALLEYVSGKCCYSQKPVTELEFSDIKQLNTYRYHLETFTEQRSTAWESEPFDGMPENIIGPAPLPWSIAVDIPVMFAENEKKIPVPNTSSVKPCHNCLGMCRRPCSKCNAMGRVECSWCHGNGQQFDEACSHCSGQGQKRCETCNGNGQCPCKECKAKGQLKYFIMLTVTWKNITLDFVEETRSGFSTELLKHADGQEIFHDEQPMCCNLHPDEAALIWKEETQTQEEATRPINSVSSPHSRLPEGTTPVLDNPVTERSKVQPLDRFPNESIRNQSQAALSDHLTRIQTSRIVRQKHIVDLIPLTKFIYELKGKTHEFYVYGTERKVYAPDYPGNCKCCVIL
;
A
#
# COMPACT_ATOMS: atom_id res chain seq x y z
N MET A 1 3.49 37.30 -66.41
CA MET A 1 4.79 36.76 -65.92
C MET A 1 4.78 36.99 -64.42
N ALA A 2 4.82 36.03 -63.51
CA ALA A 2 5.28 34.65 -63.59
C ALA A 2 4.38 33.73 -62.73
N PHE A 3 4.20 32.51 -63.23
CA PHE A 3 3.77 31.35 -62.45
C PHE A 3 4.98 30.82 -61.66
N GLN A 4 4.78 30.40 -60.41
CA GLN A 4 5.63 29.39 -59.76
C GLN A 4 4.76 28.31 -59.10
N PRO A 5 5.22 27.04 -59.06
CA PRO A 5 4.36 25.88 -58.86
C PRO A 5 4.46 25.25 -57.46
N LEU A 6 3.42 24.51 -57.14
CA LEU A 6 3.31 23.53 -56.04
C LEU A 6 4.24 22.34 -56.28
N TYR A 7 4.97 21.90 -55.24
CA TYR A 7 5.32 20.50 -55.05
C TYR A 7 5.33 20.17 -53.57
N GLY A 8 4.44 19.25 -53.18
CA GLY A 8 4.46 18.61 -51.88
C GLY A 8 5.38 17.38 -51.86
N SER A 9 5.78 16.99 -50.66
CA SER A 9 6.23 15.63 -50.38
C SER A 9 5.99 15.31 -48.90
N ASN A 10 4.90 14.58 -48.65
CA ASN A 10 4.66 13.83 -47.42
C ASN A 10 5.76 12.77 -47.27
N GLY A 11 6.60 12.92 -46.24
CA GLY A 11 7.52 11.86 -45.81
C GLY A 11 6.79 10.87 -44.92
N ALA A 12 6.20 9.84 -45.51
CA ALA A 12 5.72 8.67 -44.78
C ALA A 12 6.92 7.97 -44.11
N VAL A 13 6.98 7.99 -42.77
CA VAL A 13 7.97 7.23 -42.01
C VAL A 13 7.55 5.77 -42.06
N GLY A 14 8.20 5.01 -42.95
CA GLY A 14 7.95 3.59 -43.12
C GLY A 14 8.27 2.83 -41.84
N TYR A 15 7.26 2.15 -41.28
CA TYR A 15 7.41 1.11 -40.27
C TYR A 15 8.07 -0.13 -40.90
N GLY A 16 9.36 -0.04 -41.18
CA GLY A 16 10.17 -1.20 -41.55
C GLY A 16 10.45 -2.00 -40.29
N ALA A 17 9.78 -3.14 -40.11
CA ALA A 17 10.27 -4.17 -39.20
C ALA A 17 11.68 -4.55 -39.67
N THR A 18 12.71 -4.15 -38.92
CA THR A 18 14.07 -4.62 -39.19
C THR A 18 14.12 -6.08 -38.77
N VAL A 19 13.71 -6.97 -39.68
CA VAL A 19 13.83 -8.41 -39.50
C VAL A 19 15.32 -8.70 -39.32
N CYS A 20 15.71 -9.09 -38.10
CA CYS A 20 17.10 -9.45 -37.79
C CYS A 20 17.45 -10.74 -38.55
N ASN A 21 17.81 -10.66 -39.82
CA ASN A 21 18.37 -11.80 -40.54
C ASN A 21 19.72 -12.15 -39.92
N ALA A 22 19.88 -13.41 -39.55
CA ALA A 22 21.14 -13.98 -39.14
C ALA A 22 22.07 -14.07 -40.37
N SER A 23 22.72 -12.97 -40.74
CA SER A 23 23.83 -13.03 -41.70
C SER A 23 25.13 -13.34 -40.95
N PRO A 24 25.89 -14.39 -41.35
CA PRO A 24 27.24 -14.60 -40.87
C PRO A 24 28.20 -13.62 -41.55
N ALA A 25 29.11 -13.04 -40.76
CA ALA A 25 30.28 -12.27 -41.17
C ALA A 25 30.01 -11.03 -42.07
N GLY A 26 29.93 -9.84 -41.46
CA GLY A 26 30.19 -8.57 -42.15
C GLY A 26 31.69 -8.35 -42.36
N PRO A 27 32.11 -7.53 -43.35
CA PRO A 27 33.51 -7.38 -43.74
C PRO A 27 34.34 -6.69 -42.63
N PRO A 28 35.65 -6.96 -42.56
CA PRO A 28 36.51 -6.41 -41.53
C PRO A 28 36.82 -4.94 -41.86
N GLY A 29 36.38 -4.02 -41.01
CA GLY A 29 36.63 -2.60 -41.20
C GLY A 29 35.82 -1.69 -40.31
N MET A 30 35.86 -1.91 -38.99
CA MET A 30 35.50 -0.87 -38.02
C MET A 30 36.58 -0.83 -36.93
N ASP A 31 37.13 0.37 -36.78
CA ASP A 31 38.24 0.77 -35.92
C ASP A 31 38.08 0.29 -34.45
N PRO A 32 39.06 -0.41 -33.85
CA PRO A 32 38.95 -0.98 -32.50
C PRO A 32 39.22 0.06 -31.39
N GLY A 33 38.58 1.23 -31.47
CA GLY A 33 38.94 2.40 -30.65
C GLY A 33 37.82 3.08 -29.87
N MET A 34 36.57 2.62 -29.93
CA MET A 34 35.47 3.29 -29.22
C MET A 34 34.99 2.43 -28.05
N HIS A 35 35.59 2.66 -26.89
CA HIS A 35 34.99 2.29 -25.61
C HIS A 35 33.55 2.82 -25.60
N THR A 36 32.57 1.91 -25.53
CA THR A 36 31.16 2.24 -25.42
C THR A 36 30.93 2.93 -24.07
N LEU A 37 31.05 4.25 -24.06
CA LEU A 37 30.42 5.06 -23.02
C LEU A 37 28.92 4.70 -23.00
N PRO A 38 28.29 4.63 -21.81
CA PRO A 38 26.84 4.52 -21.71
C PRO A 38 26.23 5.61 -22.60
N THR A 39 25.54 5.20 -23.67
CA THR A 39 24.80 6.15 -24.49
C THR A 39 23.63 6.60 -23.65
N ALA A 40 23.45 7.92 -23.50
CA ALA A 40 22.33 8.48 -22.76
C ALA A 40 21.00 7.82 -23.18
N PRO A 41 20.03 7.65 -22.26
CA PRO A 41 18.72 7.15 -22.61
C PRO A 41 18.14 7.94 -23.79
N PRO A 42 17.36 7.31 -24.68
CA PRO A 42 16.79 8.00 -25.83
C PRO A 42 15.93 9.18 -25.35
N ASN A 43 15.96 10.30 -26.08
CA ASN A 43 15.06 11.42 -25.85
C ASN A 43 13.62 10.90 -25.91
N PHE A 44 12.89 10.95 -24.77
CA PHE A 44 11.57 10.34 -24.63
C PHE A 44 10.56 10.98 -25.61
N PRO A 45 9.56 10.24 -26.07
CA PRO A 45 8.61 10.75 -27.05
C PRO A 45 7.71 11.81 -26.40
N GLY A 46 8.15 13.07 -26.44
CA GLY A 46 7.32 14.24 -26.18
C GLY A 46 6.73 14.35 -24.77
N ASN A 47 6.16 15.51 -24.50
CA ASN A 47 5.37 15.73 -23.31
C ASN A 47 4.00 15.04 -23.49
N VAL A 48 3.73 13.95 -22.76
CA VAL A 48 2.41 13.29 -22.77
C VAL A 48 1.50 14.05 -21.81
N VAL A 49 0.37 14.57 -22.32
CA VAL A 49 -0.56 15.42 -21.56
C VAL A 49 -1.06 14.69 -20.31
N GLY A 50 -0.93 15.33 -19.15
CA GLY A 50 -1.31 14.76 -17.85
C GLY A 50 -0.22 13.90 -17.19
N TYR A 51 0.91 13.69 -17.86
CA TYR A 51 2.06 12.92 -17.39
C TYR A 51 3.35 13.76 -17.42
N GLU A 52 3.20 15.08 -17.37
CA GLU A 52 4.30 16.03 -17.30
C GLU A 52 5.23 15.67 -16.13
N GLY A 53 6.54 15.60 -16.37
CA GLY A 53 7.52 15.28 -15.31
C GLY A 53 7.78 13.79 -15.08
N THR A 54 7.14 12.88 -15.83
CA THR A 54 7.46 11.45 -15.80
C THR A 54 8.89 11.22 -16.31
N VAL A 55 9.70 10.51 -15.52
CA VAL A 55 11.10 10.17 -15.83
C VAL A 55 11.30 8.64 -15.80
N ILE A 56 12.47 8.18 -16.23
CA ILE A 56 12.83 6.75 -16.21
C ILE A 56 13.14 6.31 -14.78
N ASP A 57 12.70 5.12 -14.40
CA ASP A 57 13.09 4.40 -13.18
C ASP A 57 12.89 5.20 -11.87
N SER A 58 12.17 6.33 -11.92
CA SER A 58 11.85 7.15 -10.76
C SER A 58 10.38 7.54 -10.81
N GLY A 59 9.63 7.13 -9.79
CA GLY A 59 8.20 7.43 -9.69
C GLY A 59 7.96 8.92 -9.49
N HIS A 60 7.23 9.55 -10.40
CA HIS A 60 6.70 10.90 -10.25
C HIS A 60 5.32 10.85 -9.61
N ASN A 61 5.17 11.37 -8.39
CA ASN A 61 3.90 11.41 -7.67
C ASN A 61 2.91 12.38 -8.34
N ILE A 62 1.66 11.94 -8.50
CA ILE A 62 0.62 12.71 -9.18
C ILE A 62 -0.42 13.13 -8.16
N PRO A 63 -0.60 14.45 -7.91
CA PRO A 63 -1.58 14.92 -6.95
C PRO A 63 -3.00 14.58 -7.42
N PRO A 64 -3.92 14.22 -6.51
CA PRO A 64 -5.32 14.04 -6.84
C PRO A 64 -5.96 15.35 -7.31
N PRO A 65 -7.02 15.29 -8.15
CA PRO A 65 -7.77 16.47 -8.52
C PRO A 65 -8.41 17.12 -7.29
N PRO A 66 -8.59 18.45 -7.27
CA PRO A 66 -9.28 19.15 -6.18
C PRO A 66 -10.71 18.61 -6.02
N VAL A 67 -11.07 18.22 -4.81
CA VAL A 67 -12.44 17.79 -4.49
C VAL A 67 -13.27 19.03 -4.15
N ALA A 68 -14.48 19.13 -4.71
CA ALA A 68 -15.40 20.22 -4.41
C ALA A 68 -15.77 20.23 -2.90
N PRO A 69 -15.96 21.42 -2.29
CA PRO A 69 -16.40 21.51 -0.90
C PRO A 69 -17.78 20.85 -0.74
N GLN A 70 -17.91 19.94 0.22
CA GLN A 70 -19.14 19.19 0.43
C GLN A 70 -20.06 19.88 1.44
N PRO A 71 -21.39 19.79 1.27
CA PRO A 71 -22.36 20.26 2.25
C PRO A 71 -22.20 19.54 3.59
N PHE A 72 -22.10 20.35 4.64
CA PHE A 72 -22.08 19.93 6.03
C PHE A 72 -23.43 19.30 6.40
N GLU A 73 -23.44 18.03 6.80
CA GLU A 73 -24.50 17.53 7.66
C GLU A 73 -23.90 17.16 9.02
N PRO A 74 -24.59 17.53 10.11
CA PRO A 74 -24.15 17.18 11.45
C PRO A 74 -24.23 15.65 11.63
N SER A 75 -23.21 15.07 12.24
CA SER A 75 -23.21 13.68 12.71
C SER A 75 -24.41 13.42 13.64
N PRO A 76 -24.94 12.19 13.69
CA PRO A 76 -26.06 11.83 14.55
C PRO A 76 -25.74 12.18 16.01
N GLN A 77 -26.75 12.76 16.67
CA GLN A 77 -26.64 13.37 17.99
C GLN A 77 -26.33 12.35 19.09
N THR A 78 -25.58 12.84 20.07
CA THR A 78 -25.33 12.29 21.42
C THR A 78 -26.32 11.24 21.87
N GLN A 79 -25.92 9.98 21.76
CA GLN A 79 -26.51 8.90 22.52
C GLN A 79 -26.04 9.03 23.98
N GLU A 80 -26.98 8.91 24.92
CA GLU A 80 -26.71 9.03 26.34
C GLU A 80 -26.10 7.72 26.83
N TRP A 81 -24.76 7.69 26.96
CA TRP A 81 -24.03 6.48 27.31
C TRP A 81 -24.04 6.27 28.82
N ARG A 82 -24.62 5.15 29.27
CA ARG A 82 -24.51 4.72 30.67
C ARG A 82 -23.18 4.01 30.86
N ILE A 83 -22.28 4.67 31.58
CA ILE A 83 -20.98 4.11 31.95
C ILE A 83 -21.21 3.04 33.04
N PRO A 84 -20.86 1.76 32.81
CA PRO A 84 -21.02 0.71 33.82
C PRO A 84 -20.08 1.00 35.00
N ALA A 85 -20.65 1.07 36.20
CA ALA A 85 -19.91 1.20 37.44
C ALA A 85 -19.76 -0.18 38.08
N LEU A 86 -18.52 -0.62 38.33
CA LEU A 86 -18.26 -1.85 39.07
C LEU A 86 -18.72 -1.70 40.52
N SER A 87 -19.44 -2.70 41.02
CA SER A 87 -19.86 -2.76 42.44
C SER A 87 -18.71 -3.20 43.35
N GLU A 88 -18.91 -3.05 44.67
CA GLU A 88 -17.97 -3.56 45.68
C GLU A 88 -17.81 -5.08 45.58
N GLU A 89 -18.91 -5.81 45.37
CA GLU A 89 -18.91 -7.27 45.25
C GLU A 89 -18.11 -7.71 44.01
N GLU A 90 -18.32 -7.06 42.87
CA GLU A 90 -17.58 -7.35 41.63
C GLU A 90 -16.09 -7.01 41.77
N GLY A 91 -15.75 -5.94 42.49
CA GLY A 91 -14.37 -5.58 42.82
C GLY A 91 -13.67 -6.63 43.68
N LYS A 92 -14.36 -7.16 44.70
CA LYS A 92 -13.84 -8.26 45.55
C LYS A 92 -13.65 -9.54 44.76
N GLU A 93 -14.62 -9.90 43.92
CA GLU A 93 -14.57 -11.10 43.08
C GLU A 93 -13.39 -11.05 42.12
N ALA A 94 -13.21 -9.94 41.40
CA ALA A 94 -12.09 -9.76 40.47
C ALA A 94 -10.73 -9.85 41.20
N LEU A 95 -10.60 -9.22 42.38
CA LEU A 95 -9.37 -9.30 43.18
C LEU A 95 -9.11 -10.74 43.67
N LEU A 96 -10.16 -11.47 44.08
CA LEU A 96 -10.05 -12.85 44.51
C LEU A 96 -9.56 -13.76 43.39
N GLU A 97 -10.10 -13.62 42.18
CA GLU A 97 -9.68 -14.36 41.00
C GLU A 97 -8.21 -14.07 40.67
N TYR A 98 -7.82 -12.80 40.65
CA TYR A 98 -6.44 -12.37 40.43
C TYR A 98 -5.46 -12.99 41.43
N VAL A 99 -5.80 -12.95 42.73
CA VAL A 99 -4.97 -13.52 43.79
C VAL A 99 -4.88 -15.05 43.67
N SER A 100 -5.98 -15.71 43.30
CA SER A 100 -6.03 -17.17 43.14
C SER A 100 -5.18 -17.66 41.97
N GLY A 101 -5.03 -16.86 40.92
CA GLY A 101 -4.16 -17.15 39.78
C GLY A 101 -2.66 -16.92 40.04
N LYS A 102 -2.27 -16.31 41.17
CA LYS A 102 -0.87 -15.99 41.49
C LYS A 102 -0.31 -16.96 42.53
N CYS A 103 0.82 -17.60 42.19
CA CYS A 103 1.52 -18.51 43.08
C CYS A 103 1.93 -17.81 44.39
N CYS A 104 1.66 -18.45 45.53
CA CYS A 104 2.02 -17.98 46.87
C CYS A 104 1.34 -16.68 47.33
N TYR A 105 0.29 -16.19 46.65
CA TYR A 105 -0.50 -15.07 47.17
C TYR A 105 -1.53 -15.59 48.18
N SER A 106 -1.65 -14.91 49.32
CA SER A 106 -2.68 -15.21 50.34
C SER A 106 -4.02 -14.58 49.95
N GLN A 107 -5.12 -15.32 50.09
CA GLN A 107 -6.48 -14.80 49.91
C GLN A 107 -7.04 -14.08 51.15
N LYS A 108 -6.40 -14.23 52.33
CA LYS A 108 -6.87 -13.62 53.58
C LYS A 108 -7.10 -12.10 53.51
N PRO A 109 -6.22 -11.31 52.86
CA PRO A 109 -6.48 -9.88 52.67
C PRO A 109 -7.77 -9.58 51.91
N VAL A 110 -8.18 -10.43 50.95
CA VAL A 110 -9.44 -10.23 50.20
C VAL A 110 -10.66 -10.45 51.08
N THR A 111 -10.61 -11.41 52.01
CA THR A 111 -11.72 -11.70 52.92
C THR A 111 -11.85 -10.68 54.07
N GLU A 112 -10.74 -10.05 54.45
CA GLU A 112 -10.66 -9.11 55.58
C GLU A 112 -10.73 -7.63 55.14
N LEU A 113 -10.67 -7.32 53.84
CA LEU A 113 -10.67 -5.93 53.39
C LEU A 113 -12.04 -5.28 53.53
N GLU A 114 -11.99 -4.00 53.89
CA GLU A 114 -13.12 -3.07 53.83
C GLU A 114 -12.75 -1.93 52.88
N PHE A 115 -13.59 -1.69 51.87
CA PHE A 115 -13.36 -0.59 50.95
C PHE A 115 -13.65 0.74 51.64
N SER A 116 -12.67 1.64 51.57
CA SER A 116 -12.82 3.01 52.06
C SER A 116 -13.31 3.95 50.95
N ASP A 117 -12.96 3.67 49.70
CA ASP A 117 -13.40 4.46 48.55
C ASP A 117 -13.34 3.64 47.24
N ILE A 118 -14.28 3.91 46.33
CA ILE A 118 -14.36 3.26 45.01
C ILE A 118 -14.49 4.37 43.96
N LYS A 119 -13.42 4.61 43.20
CA LYS A 119 -13.37 5.67 42.19
C LYS A 119 -13.58 5.09 40.80
N GLN A 120 -14.65 5.50 40.15
CA GLN A 120 -14.89 5.22 38.74
C GLN A 120 -14.06 6.19 37.89
N LEU A 121 -13.04 5.67 37.20
CA LEU A 121 -12.02 6.43 36.47
C LEU A 121 -12.01 6.04 34.99
N ASN A 122 -13.16 5.68 34.44
CA ASN A 122 -13.32 5.18 33.07
C ASN A 122 -12.58 6.06 32.05
N THR A 123 -11.88 5.40 31.14
CA THR A 123 -10.98 6.04 30.19
C THR A 123 -11.51 5.87 28.77
N TYR A 124 -11.24 6.83 27.89
CA TYR A 124 -11.60 6.74 26.48
C TYR A 124 -10.38 6.41 25.63
N ARG A 125 -10.58 5.57 24.61
CA ARG A 125 -9.60 5.28 23.56
C ARG A 125 -10.18 5.67 22.22
N TYR A 126 -9.43 6.43 21.43
CA TYR A 126 -9.81 6.93 20.12
C TYR A 126 -8.92 6.30 19.05
N HIS A 127 -9.57 5.82 18.00
CA HIS A 127 -8.93 5.21 16.85
C HIS A 127 -9.34 5.98 15.60
N LEU A 128 -8.39 6.44 14.80
CA LEU A 128 -8.62 7.01 13.48
C LEU A 128 -7.89 6.17 12.44
N GLU A 129 -8.62 5.64 11.46
CA GLU A 129 -8.05 4.94 10.32
C GLU A 129 -8.40 5.66 9.02
N THR A 130 -7.39 5.90 8.18
CA THR A 130 -7.54 6.61 6.90
C THR A 130 -6.91 5.77 5.81
N PHE A 131 -7.76 5.21 4.97
CA PHE A 131 -7.34 4.45 3.81
C PHE A 131 -7.16 5.38 2.61
N THR A 132 -5.96 5.35 2.04
CA THR A 132 -5.54 6.30 1.01
C THR A 132 -5.10 5.61 -0.26
N GLU A 133 -5.24 6.32 -1.38
CA GLU A 133 -4.72 5.93 -2.69
C GLU A 133 -3.74 6.99 -3.17
N GLN A 134 -2.53 6.58 -3.55
CA GLN A 134 -1.50 7.41 -4.17
C GLN A 134 -1.22 6.90 -5.57
N ARG A 135 -1.00 7.81 -6.52
CA ARG A 135 -0.65 7.48 -7.91
C ARG A 135 0.71 8.07 -8.25
N SER A 136 1.56 7.27 -8.89
CA SER A 136 2.84 7.74 -9.42
C SER A 136 3.11 7.14 -10.80
N THR A 137 3.94 7.81 -11.60
CA THR A 137 4.25 7.36 -12.97
C THR A 137 5.73 7.31 -13.24
N ALA A 138 6.15 6.34 -14.06
CA ALA A 138 7.51 6.19 -14.54
C ALA A 138 7.51 5.70 -15.99
N TRP A 139 8.55 6.05 -16.75
CA TRP A 139 8.79 5.43 -18.05
C TRP A 139 9.41 4.05 -17.85
N GLU A 140 8.81 3.06 -18.52
CA GLU A 140 9.30 1.68 -18.56
C GLU A 140 9.59 1.26 -20.01
N SER A 141 10.41 0.23 -20.18
CA SER A 141 10.72 -0.30 -21.51
C SER A 141 10.81 -1.82 -21.54
N GLU A 142 10.37 -2.40 -22.65
CA GLU A 142 10.43 -3.84 -22.89
C GLU A 142 10.87 -4.17 -24.33
N PRO A 143 11.46 -5.35 -24.58
CA PRO A 143 11.71 -5.83 -25.93
C PRO A 143 10.44 -5.86 -26.77
N PHE A 144 10.44 -5.21 -27.93
CA PHE A 144 9.29 -5.22 -28.82
C PHE A 144 9.15 -6.59 -29.50
N ASP A 145 7.99 -7.22 -29.37
CA ASP A 145 7.72 -8.57 -29.87
C ASP A 145 7.20 -8.60 -31.32
N GLY A 146 6.86 -7.43 -31.88
CA GLY A 146 6.38 -7.27 -33.25
C GLY A 146 4.87 -7.03 -33.35
N MET A 147 4.13 -7.04 -32.25
CA MET A 147 2.71 -6.70 -32.24
C MET A 147 2.53 -5.21 -31.96
N PRO A 148 2.17 -4.39 -32.97
CA PRO A 148 1.84 -3.00 -32.70
C PRO A 148 0.57 -2.94 -31.86
N GLU A 149 0.61 -2.22 -30.74
CA GLU A 149 -0.60 -1.89 -30.01
C GLU A 149 -1.49 -1.01 -30.89
N ASN A 150 -2.79 -1.27 -30.88
CA ASN A 150 -3.75 -0.41 -31.54
C ASN A 150 -3.93 0.84 -30.68
N ILE A 151 -3.17 1.89 -30.99
CA ILE A 151 -3.25 3.19 -30.31
C ILE A 151 -4.54 3.89 -30.79
N ILE A 152 -5.60 3.78 -30.00
CA ILE A 152 -6.90 4.39 -30.31
C ILE A 152 -7.09 5.60 -29.40
N GLY A 153 -6.76 6.79 -29.91
CA GLY A 153 -7.03 8.06 -29.25
C GLY A 153 -5.92 8.56 -28.31
N PRO A 154 -6.16 9.66 -27.58
CA PRO A 154 -5.20 10.22 -26.63
C PRO A 154 -5.02 9.31 -25.41
N ALA A 155 -3.91 9.49 -24.69
CA ALA A 155 -3.72 8.87 -23.38
C ALA A 155 -4.74 9.41 -22.36
N PRO A 156 -5.35 8.55 -21.52
CA PRO A 156 -6.25 9.00 -20.46
C PRO A 156 -5.47 9.74 -19.36
N LEU A 157 -6.12 10.64 -18.63
CA LEU A 157 -5.49 11.30 -17.47
C LEU A 157 -5.19 10.30 -16.35
N PRO A 158 -4.16 10.52 -15.53
CA PRO A 158 -3.73 9.55 -14.53
C PRO A 158 -4.84 9.12 -13.57
N TRP A 159 -5.68 10.04 -13.11
CA TRP A 159 -6.79 9.78 -12.16
C TRP A 159 -8.10 9.34 -12.84
N SER A 160 -8.19 9.36 -14.17
CA SER A 160 -9.35 8.82 -14.91
C SER A 160 -9.18 7.32 -15.24
N ILE A 161 -8.00 6.75 -15.00
CA ILE A 161 -7.78 5.30 -15.16
C ILE A 161 -8.48 4.57 -14.00
N ALA A 162 -9.50 3.78 -14.31
CA ALA A 162 -10.17 2.94 -13.33
C ALA A 162 -9.24 1.80 -12.91
N VAL A 163 -9.15 1.56 -11.60
CA VAL A 163 -8.35 0.48 -11.01
C VAL A 163 -9.16 -0.12 -9.89
N ASP A 164 -9.28 -1.46 -9.86
CA ASP A 164 -10.06 -2.12 -8.81
C ASP A 164 -9.42 -1.85 -7.46
N ILE A 165 -10.23 -1.35 -6.54
CA ILE A 165 -9.83 -1.04 -5.17
C ILE A 165 -9.63 -2.37 -4.43
N PRO A 166 -8.50 -2.58 -3.73
CA PRO A 166 -8.26 -3.79 -2.95
C PRO A 166 -9.21 -3.85 -1.73
N VAL A 167 -9.08 -4.91 -0.93
CA VAL A 167 -9.79 -5.01 0.35
C VAL A 167 -9.54 -3.74 1.19
N MET A 168 -10.62 -3.16 1.71
CA MET A 168 -10.54 -1.91 2.49
C MET A 168 -9.58 -2.05 3.67
N PHE A 169 -8.80 -1.00 3.91
CA PHE A 169 -7.78 -0.92 4.97
C PHE A 169 -6.62 -1.94 4.84
N ALA A 170 -6.52 -2.68 3.74
CA ALA A 170 -5.37 -3.51 3.42
C ALA A 170 -4.40 -2.78 2.49
N GLU A 171 -3.11 -2.77 2.84
CA GLU A 171 -2.08 -2.19 1.98
C GLU A 171 -1.94 -2.98 0.67
N ASN A 172 -1.75 -2.27 -0.44
CA ASN A 172 -1.62 -2.91 -1.76
C ASN A 172 -0.87 -2.01 -2.74
N GLU A 173 -0.34 -2.60 -3.82
CA GLU A 173 0.27 -1.90 -4.94
C GLU A 173 -0.11 -2.59 -6.25
N LYS A 174 -0.56 -1.80 -7.24
CA LYS A 174 -0.81 -2.26 -8.61
C LYS A 174 -0.04 -1.42 -9.62
N LYS A 175 0.57 -2.08 -10.61
CA LYS A 175 1.27 -1.45 -11.73
C LYS A 175 0.55 -1.76 -13.02
N ILE A 176 0.18 -0.73 -13.76
CA ILE A 176 -0.57 -0.85 -15.01
C ILE A 176 0.04 0.03 -16.10
N PRO A 177 0.25 -0.49 -17.33
CA PRO A 177 0.70 0.34 -18.44
C PRO A 177 -0.42 1.32 -18.83
N VAL A 178 -0.05 2.59 -19.01
CA VAL A 178 -1.00 3.63 -19.40
C VAL A 178 -1.38 3.42 -20.88
N PRO A 179 -2.66 3.26 -21.21
CA PRO A 179 -3.12 3.10 -22.58
C PRO A 179 -2.68 4.26 -23.49
N ASN A 180 -2.40 3.97 -24.76
CA ASN A 180 -2.04 4.95 -25.78
C ASN A 180 -0.77 5.78 -25.49
N THR A 181 0.12 5.31 -24.60
CA THR A 181 1.42 5.96 -24.34
C THR A 181 2.61 5.21 -24.93
N SER A 182 2.37 4.04 -25.55
CA SER A 182 3.43 3.20 -26.05
C SER A 182 4.07 3.76 -27.32
N SER A 183 5.40 3.63 -27.42
CA SER A 183 6.19 4.08 -28.55
C SER A 183 7.34 3.11 -28.80
N VAL A 184 7.46 2.62 -30.03
CA VAL A 184 8.54 1.71 -30.42
C VAL A 184 9.71 2.53 -30.96
N LYS A 185 10.90 2.32 -30.39
CA LYS A 185 12.14 2.94 -30.85
C LYS A 185 13.23 1.90 -31.05
N PRO A 186 14.25 2.17 -31.90
CA PRO A 186 15.44 1.35 -31.95
C PRO A 186 16.06 1.19 -30.56
N CYS A 187 16.53 -0.01 -30.25
CA CYS A 187 17.21 -0.28 -28.99
C CYS A 187 18.42 0.63 -28.85
N HIS A 188 18.47 1.44 -27.79
CA HIS A 188 19.55 2.39 -27.55
C HIS A 188 20.90 1.68 -27.37
N ASN A 189 20.89 0.47 -26.77
CA ASN A 189 22.10 -0.28 -26.49
C ASN A 189 22.75 -0.86 -27.77
N CYS A 190 21.98 -1.47 -28.68
CA CYS A 190 22.52 -2.03 -29.94
C CYS A 190 22.27 -1.17 -31.18
N LEU A 191 21.67 0.02 -31.02
CA LEU A 191 21.31 0.94 -32.11
C LEU A 191 20.51 0.25 -33.22
N GLY A 192 19.56 -0.61 -32.86
CA GLY A 192 18.77 -1.37 -33.85
C GLY A 192 19.44 -2.64 -34.41
N MET A 193 20.73 -2.88 -34.15
CA MET A 193 21.48 -3.98 -34.80
C MET A 193 21.20 -5.39 -34.26
N CYS A 194 20.35 -5.54 -33.23
CA CYS A 194 20.04 -6.79 -32.54
C CYS A 194 21.22 -7.48 -31.82
N ARG A 195 22.46 -7.17 -32.18
CA ARG A 195 23.71 -7.76 -31.64
C ARG A 195 24.72 -6.66 -31.28
N ARG A 196 25.67 -7.03 -30.42
CA ARG A 196 26.79 -6.18 -30.02
C ARG A 196 28.11 -6.92 -30.24
N PRO A 197 29.20 -6.22 -30.58
CA PRO A 197 30.54 -6.79 -30.58
C PRO A 197 30.81 -7.53 -29.28
N CYS A 198 31.35 -8.74 -29.38
CA CYS A 198 31.75 -9.49 -28.19
C CYS A 198 32.97 -8.80 -27.57
N SER A 199 32.80 -8.28 -26.36
CA SER A 199 33.89 -7.60 -25.62
C SER A 199 35.00 -8.55 -25.18
N LYS A 200 34.72 -9.85 -25.04
CA LYS A 200 35.73 -10.83 -24.64
C LYS A 200 36.74 -11.16 -25.75
N CYS A 201 36.34 -11.02 -27.01
CA CYS A 201 37.23 -11.26 -28.15
C CYS A 201 37.35 -10.04 -29.07
N ASN A 202 36.89 -8.85 -28.64
CA ASN A 202 36.88 -7.61 -29.43
C ASN A 202 36.42 -7.82 -30.87
N ALA A 203 35.26 -8.47 -31.03
CA ALA A 203 34.69 -8.82 -32.33
C ALA A 203 35.43 -9.86 -33.20
N MET A 204 36.59 -10.37 -32.77
CA MET A 204 37.40 -11.30 -33.58
C MET A 204 36.87 -12.74 -33.61
N GLY A 205 35.99 -13.11 -32.67
CA GLY A 205 35.49 -14.49 -32.53
C GLY A 205 36.49 -15.48 -31.94
N ARG A 206 37.74 -15.07 -31.74
CA ARG A 206 38.80 -15.88 -31.14
C ARG A 206 39.47 -15.13 -30.00
N VAL A 207 39.97 -15.88 -29.03
CA VAL A 207 40.75 -15.36 -27.90
C VAL A 207 42.11 -16.02 -27.90
N GLU A 208 43.10 -15.32 -27.35
CA GLU A 208 44.43 -15.88 -27.19
C GLU A 208 44.38 -17.19 -26.39
N CYS A 209 45.12 -18.20 -26.83
CA CYS A 209 45.24 -19.43 -26.08
C CYS A 209 46.01 -19.17 -24.79
N SER A 210 45.32 -19.23 -23.66
CA SER A 210 45.92 -19.02 -22.33
C SER A 210 47.01 -20.02 -21.96
N TRP A 211 47.12 -21.14 -22.67
CA TRP A 211 48.10 -22.20 -22.40
C TRP A 211 49.44 -21.94 -23.08
N CYS A 212 49.44 -21.39 -24.29
CA CYS A 212 50.67 -21.07 -25.03
C CYS A 212 50.91 -19.56 -25.19
N HIS A 213 50.06 -18.72 -24.59
CA HIS A 213 50.10 -17.26 -24.69
C HIS A 213 50.23 -16.77 -26.13
N GLY A 214 49.34 -17.25 -27.00
CA GLY A 214 49.34 -16.82 -28.41
C GLY A 214 50.38 -17.51 -29.32
N ASN A 215 51.39 -18.17 -28.75
CA ASN A 215 52.52 -18.69 -29.53
C ASN A 215 52.20 -19.94 -30.38
N GLY A 216 51.12 -20.64 -30.07
CA GLY A 216 50.75 -21.89 -30.75
C GLY A 216 51.67 -23.07 -30.42
N GLN A 217 52.70 -22.89 -29.60
CA GLN A 217 53.67 -23.91 -29.24
C GLN A 217 53.87 -23.99 -27.72
N GLN A 218 54.20 -25.18 -27.23
CA GLN A 218 54.70 -25.44 -25.88
C GLN A 218 55.85 -26.44 -25.99
N PHE A 219 57.03 -26.09 -25.47
CA PHE A 219 58.22 -26.96 -25.50
C PHE A 219 58.54 -27.55 -26.89
N ASP A 220 58.57 -26.69 -27.92
CA ASP A 220 58.84 -27.03 -29.33
C ASP A 220 57.84 -27.97 -30.02
N GLU A 221 56.72 -28.30 -29.35
CA GLU A 221 55.59 -29.02 -29.92
C GLU A 221 54.37 -28.12 -30.14
N ALA A 222 53.51 -28.47 -31.10
CA ALA A 222 52.26 -27.76 -31.34
C ALA A 222 51.36 -27.83 -30.09
N CYS A 223 50.91 -26.69 -29.59
CA CYS A 223 50.08 -26.61 -28.39
C CYS A 223 48.77 -27.38 -28.61
N SER A 224 48.56 -28.46 -27.84
CA SER A 224 47.39 -29.35 -27.94
C SER A 224 46.06 -28.62 -27.69
N HIS A 225 46.09 -27.60 -26.83
CA HIS A 225 44.90 -26.84 -26.43
C HIS A 225 44.39 -25.85 -27.49
N CYS A 226 45.20 -25.48 -28.48
CA CYS A 226 44.78 -24.66 -29.62
C CYS A 226 45.15 -25.28 -30.97
N SER A 227 45.59 -26.55 -30.96
CA SER A 227 46.06 -27.30 -32.12
C SER A 227 47.05 -26.51 -32.99
N GLY A 228 48.03 -25.87 -32.35
CA GLY A 228 49.05 -25.07 -33.04
C GLY A 228 48.64 -23.67 -33.48
N GLN A 229 47.36 -23.27 -33.32
CA GLN A 229 46.86 -22.00 -33.86
C GLN A 229 47.20 -20.77 -33.01
N GLY A 230 47.63 -20.95 -31.76
CA GLY A 230 47.86 -19.86 -30.82
C GLY A 230 46.60 -19.18 -30.28
N GLN A 231 45.44 -19.46 -30.86
CA GLN A 231 44.15 -18.88 -30.50
C GLN A 231 43.08 -19.97 -30.33
N LYS A 232 42.11 -19.72 -29.45
CA LYS A 232 40.93 -20.58 -29.25
C LYS A 232 39.66 -19.85 -29.68
N ARG A 233 38.63 -20.62 -30.04
CA ARG A 233 37.28 -20.08 -30.27
C ARG A 233 36.81 -19.36 -29.02
N CYS A 234 36.33 -18.13 -29.16
CA CYS A 234 35.74 -17.42 -28.04
C CYS A 234 34.45 -18.13 -27.60
N GLU A 235 34.43 -18.62 -26.37
CA GLU A 235 33.28 -19.33 -25.80
C GLU A 235 32.08 -18.38 -25.58
N THR A 236 32.35 -17.11 -25.23
CA THR A 236 31.30 -16.12 -24.96
C THR A 236 30.43 -15.80 -26.17
N CYS A 237 31.01 -15.77 -27.37
CA CYS A 237 30.27 -15.54 -28.63
C CYS A 237 30.20 -16.77 -29.52
N ASN A 238 30.70 -17.92 -29.05
CA ASN A 238 30.84 -19.13 -29.83
C ASN A 238 31.48 -18.87 -31.21
N GLY A 239 32.57 -18.11 -31.28
CA GLY A 239 33.25 -17.86 -32.56
C GLY A 239 32.64 -16.78 -33.46
N ASN A 240 31.45 -16.27 -33.18
CA ASN A 240 30.76 -15.35 -34.08
C ASN A 240 31.27 -13.90 -34.01
N GLY A 241 32.08 -13.56 -33.01
CA GLY A 241 32.53 -12.18 -32.76
C GLY A 241 31.43 -11.25 -32.24
N GLN A 242 30.17 -11.69 -32.18
CA GLN A 242 29.05 -10.87 -31.73
C GLN A 242 28.17 -11.63 -30.75
N CYS A 243 27.65 -10.92 -29.75
CA CYS A 243 26.69 -11.43 -28.79
C CYS A 243 25.30 -10.82 -29.04
N PRO A 244 24.21 -11.57 -28.82
CA PRO A 244 22.87 -10.99 -28.85
C PRO A 244 22.77 -9.83 -27.86
N CYS A 245 22.08 -8.76 -28.26
CA CYS A 245 21.84 -7.64 -27.37
C CYS A 245 20.93 -8.11 -26.23
N LYS A 246 21.40 -7.96 -24.98
CA LYS A 246 20.65 -8.38 -23.79
C LYS A 246 19.42 -7.51 -23.55
N GLU A 247 19.58 -6.21 -23.78
CA GLU A 247 18.54 -5.19 -23.54
C GLU A 247 17.27 -5.48 -24.35
N CYS A 248 17.39 -5.54 -25.68
CA CYS A 248 16.25 -5.85 -26.56
C CYS A 248 16.09 -7.35 -26.83
N LYS A 249 16.83 -8.23 -26.14
CA LYS A 249 16.81 -9.69 -26.37
C LYS A 249 16.91 -10.08 -27.85
N ALA A 250 17.84 -9.44 -28.56
CA ALA A 250 18.06 -9.57 -30.01
C ALA A 250 16.87 -9.21 -30.92
N LYS A 251 15.90 -8.41 -30.44
CA LYS A 251 14.81 -7.85 -31.26
C LYS A 251 15.18 -6.57 -32.01
N GLY A 252 16.23 -5.89 -31.58
CA GLY A 252 16.67 -4.61 -32.15
C GLY A 252 15.79 -3.41 -31.80
N GLN A 253 14.57 -3.61 -31.32
CA GLN A 253 13.61 -2.57 -30.95
C GLN A 253 13.17 -2.71 -29.50
N LEU A 254 12.87 -1.58 -28.87
CA LEU A 254 12.30 -1.47 -27.53
C LEU A 254 10.98 -0.72 -27.63
N LYS A 255 9.97 -1.19 -26.91
CA LYS A 255 8.71 -0.49 -26.69
C LYS A 255 8.82 0.24 -25.36
N TYR A 256 8.66 1.56 -25.40
CA TYR A 256 8.62 2.43 -24.23
C TYR A 256 7.17 2.79 -23.95
N PHE A 257 6.77 2.83 -22.68
CA PHE A 257 5.43 3.21 -22.28
C PHE A 257 5.46 3.80 -20.87
N ILE A 258 4.42 4.54 -20.49
CA ILE A 258 4.28 5.06 -19.14
C ILE A 258 3.64 3.96 -18.28
N MET A 259 4.23 3.66 -17.14
CA MET A 259 3.68 2.78 -16.12
C MET A 259 3.05 3.63 -15.01
N LEU A 260 1.76 3.40 -14.73
CA LEU A 260 1.08 3.97 -13.57
C LEU A 260 1.19 2.97 -12.41
N THR A 261 1.74 3.42 -11.29
CA THR A 261 1.75 2.69 -10.02
C THR A 261 0.71 3.31 -9.09
N VAL A 262 -0.26 2.50 -8.66
CA VAL A 262 -1.29 2.86 -7.69
C VAL A 262 -0.99 2.14 -6.39
N THR A 263 -0.82 2.90 -5.31
CA THR A 263 -0.46 2.38 -3.98
C THR A 263 -1.57 2.73 -3.00
N TRP A 264 -2.06 1.72 -2.28
CA TRP A 264 -3.01 1.88 -1.19
C TRP A 264 -2.32 1.70 0.15
N LYS A 265 -2.58 2.62 1.09
CA LYS A 265 -1.99 2.59 2.44
C LYS A 265 -3.03 2.92 3.49
N ASN A 266 -2.92 2.27 4.64
CA ASN A 266 -3.68 2.64 5.83
C ASN A 266 -2.83 3.54 6.72
N ILE A 267 -3.41 4.65 7.14
CA ILE A 267 -2.82 5.54 8.14
C ILE A 267 -3.67 5.43 9.38
N THR A 268 -3.08 4.89 10.44
CA THR A 268 -3.75 4.71 11.73
C THR A 268 -3.19 5.68 12.76
N LEU A 269 -4.06 6.06 13.70
CA LEU A 269 -3.70 6.78 14.90
C LEU A 269 -4.54 6.24 16.06
N ASP A 270 -3.85 5.86 17.13
CA ASP A 270 -4.44 5.39 18.37
C ASP A 270 -4.10 6.37 19.49
N PHE A 271 -5.11 6.76 20.25
CA PHE A 271 -4.97 7.64 21.41
C PHE A 271 -5.71 7.03 22.59
N VAL A 272 -5.04 6.91 23.73
CA VAL A 272 -5.67 6.57 25.01
C VAL A 272 -5.57 7.80 25.89
N GLU A 273 -6.71 8.23 26.44
CA GLU A 273 -6.72 9.36 27.35
C GLU A 273 -5.88 9.06 28.60
N GLU A 274 -4.95 9.94 28.92
CA GLU A 274 -4.20 9.86 30.18
C GLU A 274 -5.10 10.34 31.32
N THR A 275 -5.73 9.40 32.00
CA THR A 275 -6.47 9.72 33.23
C THR A 275 -5.46 10.10 34.31
N ARG A 276 -5.71 11.19 35.06
CA ARG A 276 -4.89 11.58 36.25
C ARG A 276 -5.04 10.60 37.43
N SER A 277 -5.27 9.32 37.14
CA SER A 277 -5.47 8.22 38.07
C SER A 277 -4.16 7.68 38.64
N GLY A 278 -3.02 7.96 37.98
CA GLY A 278 -1.74 7.31 38.27
C GLY A 278 -1.64 5.88 37.73
N PHE A 279 -2.62 5.45 36.93
CA PHE A 279 -2.65 4.14 36.30
C PHE A 279 -1.81 4.11 35.00
N SER A 280 -1.21 2.96 34.70
CA SER A 280 -0.33 2.82 33.53
C SER A 280 -1.10 2.88 32.22
N THR A 281 -0.78 3.83 31.36
CA THR A 281 -1.33 3.92 29.99
C THR A 281 -0.97 2.71 29.13
N GLU A 282 0.16 2.05 29.39
CA GLU A 282 0.56 0.83 28.68
C GLU A 282 -0.38 -0.36 28.95
N LEU A 283 -0.94 -0.44 30.17
CA LEU A 283 -1.95 -1.44 30.49
C LEU A 283 -3.28 -1.14 29.78
N LEU A 284 -3.64 0.14 29.68
CA LEU A 284 -4.87 0.58 29.01
C LEU A 284 -4.83 0.36 27.49
N LYS A 285 -3.66 0.51 26.86
CA LYS A 285 -3.51 0.23 25.42
C LYS A 285 -3.95 -1.19 25.03
N HIS A 286 -3.73 -2.17 25.92
CA HIS A 286 -4.01 -3.58 25.69
C HIS A 286 -5.24 -4.10 26.46
N ALA A 287 -6.02 -3.20 27.06
CA ALA A 287 -7.26 -3.53 27.73
C ALA A 287 -8.41 -3.59 26.72
N ASP A 288 -9.38 -4.48 26.95
CA ASP A 288 -10.56 -4.55 26.11
C ASP A 288 -11.52 -3.41 26.50
N GLY A 289 -12.10 -2.76 25.49
CA GLY A 289 -13.03 -1.66 25.64
C GLY A 289 -14.41 -2.03 25.09
N GLN A 290 -15.38 -1.17 25.36
CA GLN A 290 -16.67 -1.20 24.70
C GLN A 290 -16.69 -0.10 23.62
N GLU A 291 -16.94 -0.47 22.37
CA GLU A 291 -17.19 0.52 21.31
C GLU A 291 -18.44 1.33 21.67
N ILE A 292 -18.26 2.63 21.85
CA ILE A 292 -19.34 3.58 22.17
C ILE A 292 -19.57 4.59 21.05
N PHE A 293 -18.70 4.65 20.06
CA PHE A 293 -18.92 5.50 18.90
C PHE A 293 -18.21 4.92 17.69
N HIS A 294 -18.89 4.97 16.56
CA HIS A 294 -18.38 4.54 15.27
C HIS A 294 -18.94 5.50 14.22
N ASP A 295 -18.05 6.16 13.49
CA ASP A 295 -18.42 6.84 12.25
C ASP A 295 -17.45 6.40 11.16
N GLU A 296 -18.03 5.90 10.08
CA GLU A 296 -17.34 5.44 8.89
C GLU A 296 -18.00 6.05 7.68
N GLN A 297 -17.20 6.76 6.89
CA GLN A 297 -17.69 7.49 5.74
C GLN A 297 -17.56 6.67 4.46
N PRO A 298 -18.61 6.65 3.62
CA PRO A 298 -18.66 5.77 2.47
C PRO A 298 -17.56 6.05 1.44
N MET A 299 -17.28 5.05 0.61
CA MET A 299 -16.26 5.17 -0.42
C MET A 299 -16.57 6.31 -1.39
N CYS A 300 -15.58 7.16 -1.72
CA CYS A 300 -15.63 7.98 -2.93
C CYS A 300 -15.31 7.10 -4.13
N CYS A 301 -16.30 6.36 -4.63
CA CYS A 301 -16.15 5.74 -5.93
C CYS A 301 -16.48 6.79 -6.99
N ASN A 302 -15.50 7.21 -7.79
CA ASN A 302 -15.75 7.83 -9.09
C ASN A 302 -16.44 6.85 -10.08
N LEU A 303 -17.11 5.82 -9.59
CA LEU A 303 -17.85 4.84 -10.36
C LEU A 303 -19.26 5.37 -10.57
N HIS A 304 -19.84 4.98 -11.70
CA HIS A 304 -21.22 5.29 -12.03
C HIS A 304 -22.14 4.95 -10.83
N PRO A 305 -23.15 5.77 -10.49
CA PRO A 305 -24.00 5.60 -9.31
C PRO A 305 -24.56 4.17 -9.09
N ASP A 306 -24.71 3.42 -10.19
CA ASP A 306 -25.24 2.06 -10.19
C ASP A 306 -24.24 0.98 -9.70
N GLU A 307 -22.92 1.21 -9.79
CA GLU A 307 -21.88 0.27 -9.34
C GLU A 307 -21.60 0.41 -7.84
N ALA A 308 -21.67 1.64 -7.31
CA ALA A 308 -21.54 1.93 -5.88
C ALA A 308 -22.57 1.18 -5.03
N ALA A 309 -23.81 1.11 -5.52
CA ALA A 309 -24.92 0.45 -4.84
C ALA A 309 -24.81 -1.08 -4.78
N LEU A 310 -23.98 -1.70 -5.63
CA LEU A 310 -23.75 -3.15 -5.64
C LEU A 310 -22.69 -3.55 -4.61
N ILE A 311 -21.62 -2.78 -4.48
CA ILE A 311 -20.54 -3.02 -3.50
C ILE A 311 -21.06 -2.92 -2.06
N TRP A 312 -21.89 -1.91 -1.78
CA TRP A 312 -22.52 -1.75 -0.45
C TRP A 312 -23.43 -2.91 -0.06
N LYS A 313 -24.13 -3.50 -1.04
CA LYS A 313 -25.02 -4.65 -0.80
C LYS A 313 -24.24 -5.93 -0.53
N GLU A 314 -23.11 -6.13 -1.20
CA GLU A 314 -22.23 -7.28 -0.96
C GLU A 314 -21.52 -7.18 0.41
N GLU A 315 -21.00 -6.01 0.80
CA GLU A 315 -20.36 -5.81 2.12
C GLU A 315 -21.34 -5.98 3.29
N THR A 316 -22.56 -5.46 3.16
CA THR A 316 -23.60 -5.60 4.20
C THR A 316 -24.14 -7.03 4.34
N GLN A 317 -24.23 -7.79 3.24
CA GLN A 317 -24.57 -9.23 3.29
C GLN A 317 -23.47 -10.05 3.95
N THR A 318 -22.20 -9.75 3.69
CA THR A 318 -21.07 -10.48 4.26
C THR A 318 -20.97 -10.28 5.79
N GLN A 319 -21.34 -9.09 6.31
CA GLN A 319 -21.39 -8.83 7.75
C GLN A 319 -22.62 -9.44 8.45
N GLU A 320 -23.79 -9.48 7.80
CA GLU A 320 -24.97 -10.17 8.34
C GLU A 320 -24.81 -11.71 8.36
N GLU A 321 -24.14 -12.30 7.39
CA GLU A 321 -23.87 -13.75 7.37
C GLU A 321 -22.84 -14.17 8.44
N ALA A 322 -21.96 -13.26 8.87
CA ALA A 322 -21.00 -13.51 9.94
C ALA A 322 -21.62 -13.50 11.36
N THR A 323 -22.87 -13.04 11.52
CA THR A 323 -23.52 -12.85 12.84
C THR A 323 -24.81 -13.64 13.07
N ARG A 324 -25.22 -14.53 12.15
CA ARG A 324 -26.44 -15.34 12.35
C ARG A 324 -26.20 -16.64 13.15
N PRO A 325 -26.95 -16.89 14.24
CA PRO A 325 -26.98 -18.20 14.88
C PRO A 325 -27.72 -19.23 14.01
N ILE A 326 -27.21 -20.46 14.00
CA ILE A 326 -27.77 -21.60 13.28
C ILE A 326 -29.08 -22.03 13.97
N ASN A 327 -30.22 -21.61 13.43
CA ASN A 327 -31.46 -22.39 13.26
C ASN A 327 -32.66 -21.48 12.92
N SER A 328 -33.22 -21.63 11.73
CA SER A 328 -34.66 -21.85 11.53
C SER A 328 -35.01 -21.92 10.03
N VAL A 329 -35.98 -22.79 9.73
CA VAL A 329 -36.45 -23.21 8.41
C VAL A 329 -37.76 -22.47 8.07
N SER A 330 -38.07 -22.39 6.75
CA SER A 330 -39.37 -22.15 6.07
C SER A 330 -39.77 -20.69 5.78
N SER A 331 -40.42 -20.28 4.68
CA SER A 331 -40.84 -20.82 3.36
C SER A 331 -41.37 -19.61 2.51
N PRO A 332 -41.75 -19.76 1.22
CA PRO A 332 -41.83 -18.68 0.23
C PRO A 332 -43.25 -18.13 -0.09
N HIS A 333 -43.28 -17.09 -0.94
CA HIS A 333 -44.38 -16.30 -1.55
C HIS A 333 -44.50 -14.89 -0.94
N SER A 334 -44.53 -13.79 -1.71
CA SER A 334 -45.47 -13.51 -2.81
C SER A 334 -44.98 -12.38 -3.74
N ARG A 335 -45.64 -12.27 -4.90
CA ARG A 335 -45.28 -11.51 -6.10
C ARG A 335 -46.12 -10.21 -6.23
N LEU A 336 -45.53 -9.18 -6.87
CA LEU A 336 -46.09 -7.98 -7.56
C LEU A 336 -46.41 -6.71 -6.74
N PRO A 337 -46.42 -5.48 -7.33
CA PRO A 337 -46.16 -5.09 -8.74
C PRO A 337 -45.13 -3.95 -8.94
N GLU A 338 -44.71 -3.82 -10.20
CA GLU A 338 -44.00 -2.67 -10.77
C GLU A 338 -44.86 -1.41 -10.78
N GLY A 339 -44.22 -0.25 -10.64
CA GLY A 339 -44.79 1.05 -11.01
C GLY A 339 -44.80 2.07 -9.88
N THR A 340 -43.69 2.79 -9.72
CA THR A 340 -43.59 4.25 -9.58
C THR A 340 -42.13 4.52 -9.22
N THR A 341 -41.31 4.90 -10.19
CA THR A 341 -39.99 5.49 -9.91
C THR A 341 -40.22 6.86 -9.29
N PRO A 342 -39.83 7.11 -8.02
CA PRO A 342 -39.64 8.48 -7.58
C PRO A 342 -38.40 8.99 -8.31
N VAL A 343 -38.56 10.09 -9.04
CA VAL A 343 -37.43 10.93 -9.45
C VAL A 343 -36.71 11.32 -8.16
N LEU A 344 -35.60 10.64 -7.87
CA LEU A 344 -34.73 11.00 -6.76
C LEU A 344 -33.75 12.06 -7.30
N ASP A 345 -34.20 13.31 -7.29
CA ASP A 345 -33.26 14.44 -7.25
C ASP A 345 -32.54 14.40 -5.90
N ASN A 346 -31.43 13.67 -5.85
CA ASN A 346 -30.37 13.91 -4.87
C ASN A 346 -29.07 13.31 -5.43
N PRO A 347 -28.09 14.14 -5.85
CA PRO A 347 -26.75 13.61 -6.07
C PRO A 347 -26.25 13.11 -4.70
N VAL A 348 -25.98 11.81 -4.60
CA VAL A 348 -25.32 11.21 -3.45
C VAL A 348 -23.97 11.94 -3.31
N THR A 349 -23.90 12.90 -2.39
CA THR A 349 -22.66 13.58 -2.03
C THR A 349 -21.78 12.59 -1.30
N GLU A 350 -20.85 12.00 -2.05
CA GLU A 350 -19.87 11.00 -1.61
C GLU A 350 -18.94 11.56 -0.51
N ARG A 351 -19.24 11.34 0.77
CA ARG A 351 -18.34 11.69 1.87
C ARG A 351 -17.30 10.59 2.06
N SER A 352 -16.02 10.85 1.80
CA SER A 352 -14.92 9.94 2.16
C SER A 352 -14.17 10.35 3.44
N LYS A 353 -14.54 11.47 4.06
CA LYS A 353 -13.86 12.05 5.23
C LYS A 353 -14.79 12.16 6.43
N VAL A 354 -14.40 11.60 7.56
CA VAL A 354 -15.14 11.73 8.84
C VAL A 354 -14.97 13.16 9.36
N GLN A 355 -15.92 13.60 10.19
CA GLN A 355 -15.88 14.92 10.80
C GLN A 355 -15.19 14.89 12.17
N PRO A 356 -14.61 16.00 12.64
CA PRO A 356 -14.19 16.11 14.03
C PRO A 356 -15.34 15.85 14.99
N LEU A 357 -15.04 15.26 16.15
CA LEU A 357 -16.02 14.90 17.16
C LEU A 357 -16.39 16.10 18.05
N ASP A 358 -16.74 17.25 17.46
CA ASP A 358 -16.91 18.54 18.16
C ASP A 358 -17.94 18.54 19.29
N ARG A 359 -18.89 17.59 19.27
CA ARG A 359 -19.96 17.46 20.27
C ARG A 359 -19.78 16.26 21.20
N PHE A 360 -18.66 15.56 21.12
CA PHE A 360 -18.42 14.41 21.98
C PHE A 360 -18.26 14.86 23.44
N PRO A 361 -18.85 14.16 24.43
CA PRO A 361 -18.84 14.61 25.83
C PRO A 361 -17.45 14.84 26.41
N ASN A 362 -16.49 13.97 26.09
CA ASN A 362 -15.12 14.06 26.58
C ASN A 362 -14.27 15.08 25.78
N GLU A 363 -13.71 16.08 26.46
CA GLU A 363 -12.90 17.15 25.86
C GLU A 363 -11.60 16.64 25.22
N SER A 364 -10.91 15.70 25.87
CA SER A 364 -9.68 15.08 25.34
C SER A 364 -9.95 14.43 23.99
N ILE A 365 -11.08 13.71 23.85
CA ILE A 365 -11.50 13.09 22.58
C ILE A 365 -11.84 14.13 21.52
N ARG A 366 -12.53 15.22 21.87
CA ARG A 366 -12.81 16.31 20.91
C ARG A 366 -11.51 16.88 20.34
N ASN A 367 -10.60 17.28 21.22
CA ASN A 367 -9.31 17.86 20.84
C ASN A 367 -8.48 16.87 20.02
N GLN A 368 -8.44 15.61 20.45
CA GLN A 368 -7.70 14.57 19.75
C GLN A 368 -8.27 14.29 18.36
N SER A 369 -9.59 14.24 18.21
CA SER A 369 -10.22 14.00 16.91
C SER A 369 -9.83 15.09 15.89
N GLN A 370 -9.82 16.35 16.30
CA GLN A 370 -9.42 17.48 15.46
C GLN A 370 -7.93 17.42 15.10
N ALA A 371 -7.08 17.15 16.09
CA ALA A 371 -5.64 17.04 15.90
C ALA A 371 -5.27 15.87 14.97
N ALA A 372 -5.89 14.71 15.17
CA ALA A 372 -5.65 13.50 14.38
C ALA A 372 -6.07 13.67 12.92
N LEU A 373 -7.23 14.29 12.68
CA LEU A 373 -7.68 14.59 11.31
C LEU A 373 -6.74 15.58 10.61
N SER A 374 -6.28 16.61 11.33
CA SER A 374 -5.28 17.55 10.81
C SER A 374 -3.95 16.84 10.48
N ASP A 375 -3.44 16.00 11.40
CA ASP A 375 -2.21 15.21 11.19
C ASP A 375 -2.33 14.34 9.92
N HIS A 376 -3.40 13.56 9.80
CA HIS A 376 -3.63 12.71 8.64
C HIS A 376 -3.66 13.53 7.34
N LEU A 377 -4.36 14.68 7.32
CA LEU A 377 -4.36 15.57 6.16
C LEU A 377 -2.96 16.07 5.77
N THR A 378 -2.09 16.34 6.74
CA THR A 378 -0.70 16.75 6.46
C THR A 378 0.17 15.61 5.93
N ARG A 379 -0.14 14.36 6.28
CA ARG A 379 0.60 13.16 5.85
C ARG A 379 0.21 12.68 4.45
N ILE A 380 -0.97 13.03 3.97
CA ILE A 380 -1.55 12.54 2.71
C ILE A 380 -1.47 13.53 1.54
N GLN A 381 -0.49 14.43 1.54
CA GLN A 381 -0.40 15.56 0.59
C GLN A 381 -0.54 15.19 -0.89
N THR A 382 -0.15 13.98 -1.28
CA THR A 382 -0.22 13.49 -2.66
C THR A 382 -1.14 12.27 -2.82
N SER A 383 -2.00 12.03 -1.83
CA SER A 383 -2.89 10.88 -1.78
C SER A 383 -4.35 11.32 -1.67
N ARG A 384 -5.23 10.54 -2.28
CA ARG A 384 -6.68 10.68 -2.13
C ARG A 384 -7.15 9.82 -0.96
N ILE A 385 -8.04 10.34 -0.12
CA ILE A 385 -8.75 9.51 0.87
C ILE A 385 -9.79 8.67 0.12
N VAL A 386 -9.67 7.35 0.23
CA VAL A 386 -10.63 6.38 -0.32
C VAL A 386 -11.75 6.14 0.68
N ARG A 387 -11.38 5.92 1.94
CA ARG A 387 -12.30 5.65 3.06
C ARG A 387 -11.65 6.13 4.36
N GLN A 388 -12.46 6.63 5.27
CA GLN A 388 -12.00 7.07 6.59
C GLN A 388 -13.02 6.66 7.62
N LYS A 389 -12.54 6.16 8.75
CA LYS A 389 -13.38 5.80 9.90
C LYS A 389 -12.70 6.23 11.19
N HIS A 390 -13.49 6.53 12.21
CA HIS A 390 -13.00 6.64 13.57
C HIS A 390 -13.92 5.99 14.58
N ILE A 391 -13.32 5.47 15.63
CA ILE A 391 -13.96 4.67 16.66
C ILE A 391 -13.57 5.27 18.01
N VAL A 392 -14.53 5.34 18.93
CA VAL A 392 -14.24 5.62 20.35
C VAL A 392 -14.66 4.42 21.18
N ASP A 393 -13.70 3.88 21.92
CA ASP A 393 -13.92 2.86 22.94
C ASP A 393 -13.97 3.51 24.33
N LEU A 394 -14.88 3.01 25.16
CA LEU A 394 -14.86 3.20 26.60
C LEU A 394 -14.13 2.03 27.24
N ILE A 395 -13.03 2.30 27.93
CA ILE A 395 -12.30 1.32 28.73
C ILE A 395 -12.74 1.49 30.19
N PRO A 396 -13.46 0.51 30.77
CA PRO A 396 -13.79 0.54 32.18
C PRO A 396 -12.51 0.60 33.01
N LEU A 397 -12.47 1.49 34.00
CA LEU A 397 -11.36 1.59 34.95
C LEU A 397 -11.92 2.00 36.30
N THR A 398 -11.76 1.14 37.30
CA THR A 398 -12.21 1.40 38.66
C THR A 398 -11.04 1.24 39.61
N LYS A 399 -10.77 2.28 40.41
CA LYS A 399 -9.77 2.26 41.47
C LYS A 399 -10.47 1.95 42.79
N PHE A 400 -10.05 0.87 43.42
CA PHE A 400 -10.51 0.46 44.74
C PHE A 400 -9.46 0.85 45.77
N ILE A 401 -9.90 1.54 46.82
CA ILE A 401 -9.08 1.90 47.97
C ILE A 401 -9.66 1.16 49.17
N TYR A 402 -8.81 0.44 49.90
CA TYR A 402 -9.22 -0.38 51.03
C TYR A 402 -8.24 -0.23 52.18
N GLU A 403 -8.72 -0.49 53.39
CA GLU A 403 -7.89 -0.52 54.58
C GLU A 403 -7.68 -1.95 55.08
N LEU A 404 -6.44 -2.26 55.44
CA LEU A 404 -6.08 -3.53 56.05
C LEU A 404 -5.06 -3.30 57.16
N LYS A 405 -5.38 -3.73 58.38
CA LYS A 405 -4.51 -3.61 59.57
C LYS A 405 -3.97 -2.18 59.78
N GLY A 406 -4.82 -1.18 59.56
CA GLY A 406 -4.49 0.24 59.71
C GLY A 406 -3.60 0.82 58.62
N LYS A 407 -3.43 0.12 57.48
CA LYS A 407 -2.74 0.63 56.28
C LYS A 407 -3.71 0.73 55.12
N THR A 408 -3.62 1.82 54.38
CA THR A 408 -4.38 2.02 53.14
C THR A 408 -3.65 1.34 51.98
N HIS A 409 -4.41 0.61 51.18
CA HIS A 409 -3.95 -0.06 49.97
C HIS A 409 -4.86 0.30 48.80
N GLU A 410 -4.38 0.11 47.58
CA GLU A 410 -5.16 0.33 46.37
C GLU A 410 -4.94 -0.77 45.34
N PHE A 411 -5.95 -0.99 44.51
CA PHE A 411 -5.82 -1.75 43.27
C PHE A 411 -6.76 -1.18 42.21
N TYR A 412 -6.55 -1.61 40.97
CA TYR A 412 -7.33 -1.19 39.83
C TYR A 412 -7.94 -2.41 39.16
N VAL A 413 -9.21 -2.30 38.78
CA VAL A 413 -9.87 -3.22 37.86
C VAL A 413 -10.06 -2.47 36.54
N TYR A 414 -9.64 -3.05 35.43
CA TYR A 414 -9.63 -2.37 34.14
C TYR A 414 -10.01 -3.30 32.99
N GLY A 415 -10.55 -2.67 31.94
CA GLY A 415 -11.05 -3.34 30.75
C GLY A 415 -12.37 -4.07 30.96
N THR A 416 -13.06 -4.41 29.88
CA THR A 416 -14.31 -5.18 29.91
C THR A 416 -14.07 -6.63 30.37
N GLU A 417 -12.84 -7.11 30.23
CA GLU A 417 -12.36 -8.39 30.73
C GLU A 417 -12.05 -8.42 32.24
N ARG A 418 -12.20 -7.28 32.95
CA ARG A 418 -12.01 -7.14 34.41
C ARG A 418 -10.60 -7.54 34.91
N LYS A 419 -9.55 -7.24 34.15
CA LYS A 419 -8.16 -7.46 34.60
C LYS A 419 -7.87 -6.65 35.86
N VAL A 420 -7.03 -7.21 36.74
CA VAL A 420 -6.64 -6.57 38.01
C VAL A 420 -5.17 -6.17 37.99
N TYR A 421 -4.90 -4.95 38.45
CA TYR A 421 -3.56 -4.45 38.73
C TYR A 421 -3.46 -4.06 40.20
N ALA A 422 -2.73 -4.86 40.97
CA ALA A 422 -2.53 -4.70 42.41
C ALA A 422 -1.03 -4.84 42.75
N PRO A 423 -0.19 -3.82 42.46
CA PRO A 423 1.26 -3.90 42.66
C PRO A 423 1.64 -4.04 44.14
N ASP A 424 0.91 -3.38 45.03
CA ASP A 424 1.20 -3.32 46.47
C ASP A 424 0.29 -4.23 47.31
N TYR A 425 -0.14 -5.36 46.75
CA TYR A 425 -1.01 -6.31 47.43
C TYR A 425 -0.31 -6.92 48.67
N PRO A 426 -0.87 -6.77 49.89
CA PRO A 426 -0.19 -7.14 51.14
C PRO A 426 -0.03 -8.64 51.38
N GLY A 427 -0.74 -9.48 50.62
CA GLY A 427 -0.64 -10.94 50.69
C GLY A 427 0.37 -11.55 49.72
N ASN A 428 1.27 -10.76 49.12
CA ASN A 428 2.26 -11.25 48.16
C ASN A 428 3.40 -12.03 48.86
N CYS A 429 3.85 -13.13 48.25
CA CYS A 429 5.10 -13.78 48.68
C CYS A 429 6.29 -13.11 47.99
N LYS A 430 7.26 -12.63 48.78
CA LYS A 430 8.55 -12.14 48.27
C LYS A 430 9.35 -13.19 47.49
N CYS A 431 8.97 -14.46 47.58
CA CYS A 431 9.61 -15.59 46.91
C CYS A 431 9.29 -15.70 45.41
N CYS A 432 8.25 -15.01 44.91
CA CYS A 432 7.74 -15.20 43.54
C CYS A 432 7.64 -13.90 42.72
N VAL A 433 8.33 -12.83 43.11
CA VAL A 433 8.38 -11.56 42.35
C VAL A 433 9.49 -11.61 41.30
N ILE A 434 9.37 -12.53 40.34
CA ILE A 434 10.19 -12.67 39.11
C ILE A 434 9.22 -13.36 38.13
N LEU A 435 8.88 -12.91 36.92
CA LEU A 435 9.43 -11.96 35.94
C LEU A 435 8.25 -11.31 35.21
#